data_AF-A0A2V6QIF6-F1
#
_entry.id   AF-A0A2V6QIF6-F1
#
_cell.length_a   1.000
_cell.length_b   1.000
_cell.length_c   1.000
_cell.angle_alpha   90.00
_cell.angle_beta   90.00
_cell.angle_gamma   90.00
#
_symmetry.space_group_name_H-M   'P 1'
#
loop_
_entity.id
_entity.type
_entity.pdbx_description
1 polymer ?
#
loop_
_entity_poly.entity_id
_entity_poly.type
_entity_poly.pdbx_seq_one_letter_code
_entity_poly.pdbx_strand_id
1 'polypeptide(L)'
;MTPMALVVSLSLLAASPGGLVSAAVGAYNGNLHMHRVFGTCAAYFPTRADVFFFADYFWQVDNLPYSLVATRVLRDAPESTRQAAAASREKQSREFDTAFARLDDAGRARACQSFVSAKESFKTIAPDEASVLAPLFESSSEMRIEKRNADFTLGCMKRLYQIGSRVFGKAKTVCDCQTKAITDHASDAELDQWVDDLAHNPGNEVETLSRPWMQQAIRALSACMAEKP
;
A
#
# COMPACT_ATOMS: atom_id res chain seq x y z
N MET A 1 -28.48 -9.47 -3.50
CA MET A 1 -27.25 -10.24 -3.83
C MET A 1 -26.16 -9.65 -2.97
N THR A 2 -25.82 -10.34 -1.90
CA THR A 2 -24.67 -10.00 -1.04
C THR A 2 -23.47 -9.80 -1.97
N PRO A 3 -22.75 -8.67 -1.92
CA PRO A 3 -21.46 -8.62 -2.60
C PRO A 3 -20.66 -9.83 -2.10
N MET A 4 -19.77 -10.36 -2.92
CA MET A 4 -18.71 -11.25 -2.45
C MET A 4 -17.98 -10.49 -1.34
N ALA A 5 -18.54 -10.56 -0.13
CA ALA A 5 -17.85 -10.27 1.08
C ALA A 5 -16.59 -11.09 0.92
N LEU A 6 -15.45 -10.44 1.16
CA LEU A 6 -14.29 -11.13 1.66
C LEU A 6 -14.77 -12.07 2.78
N VAL A 7 -15.19 -13.27 2.40
CA VAL A 7 -15.00 -14.46 3.20
C VAL A 7 -13.52 -14.82 2.98
N VAL A 8 -12.65 -13.85 3.26
CA VAL A 8 -11.39 -14.17 3.90
C VAL A 8 -11.87 -14.71 5.23
N SER A 9 -12.10 -16.02 5.27
CA SER A 9 -12.13 -16.75 6.52
C SER A 9 -10.77 -16.50 7.17
N LEU A 10 -10.66 -15.38 7.91
CA LEU A 10 -9.83 -15.21 9.09
C LEU A 10 -10.35 -16.19 10.14
N SER A 11 -10.38 -17.48 9.80
CA SER A 11 -10.66 -18.54 10.74
C SER A 11 -9.37 -18.75 11.51
N LEU A 12 -9.25 -17.91 12.55
CA LEU A 12 -8.85 -18.28 13.90
C LEU A 12 -7.78 -19.37 13.97
N LEU A 13 -6.51 -18.95 14.03
CA LEU A 13 -5.60 -19.58 14.97
C LEU A 13 -5.98 -19.04 16.35
N ALA A 14 -6.61 -19.93 17.12
CA ALA A 14 -7.24 -19.70 18.39
C ALA A 14 -6.35 -19.00 19.43
N ALA A 15 -7.03 -18.24 20.28
CA ALA A 15 -6.57 -17.61 21.49
C ALA A 15 -5.45 -18.39 22.22
N SER A 16 -4.31 -17.72 22.32
CA SER A 16 -3.20 -18.00 23.24
C SER A 16 -2.44 -16.65 23.34
N PRO A 17 -1.44 -16.44 24.22
CA PRO A 17 -0.86 -15.10 24.50
C PRO A 17 -0.17 -14.38 23.30
N GLY A 18 -0.37 -14.87 22.07
CA GLY A 18 0.12 -14.39 20.79
C GLY A 18 -0.87 -13.58 19.94
N GLY A 19 -1.64 -12.66 20.55
CA GLY A 19 -2.51 -11.73 19.80
C GLY A 19 -1.76 -10.90 18.75
N LEU A 20 -0.52 -10.48 19.06
CA LEU A 20 0.34 -9.75 18.13
C LEU A 20 0.75 -10.59 16.91
N VAL A 21 1.20 -11.82 17.14
CA VAL A 21 1.64 -12.71 16.05
C VAL A 21 0.47 -13.07 15.15
N SER A 22 -0.71 -13.35 15.72
CA SER A 22 -1.93 -13.60 14.93
C SER A 22 -2.32 -12.38 14.09
N ALA A 23 -2.32 -11.19 14.68
CA ALA A 23 -2.60 -9.95 13.95
C ALA A 23 -1.59 -9.71 12.82
N ALA A 24 -0.30 -9.94 13.07
CA ALA A 24 0.76 -9.85 12.07
C ALA A 24 0.57 -10.83 10.91
N VAL A 25 0.21 -12.09 11.18
CA VAL A 25 -0.12 -13.07 10.14
C VAL A 25 -1.33 -12.59 9.32
N GLY A 26 -2.36 -12.06 9.97
CA GLY A 26 -3.54 -11.51 9.31
C GLY A 26 -3.20 -10.37 8.34
N ALA A 27 -2.45 -9.38 8.81
CA ALA A 27 -2.00 -8.26 7.98
C ALA A 27 -1.09 -8.69 6.82
N TYR A 28 -0.13 -9.58 7.07
CA TYR A 28 0.76 -10.12 6.05
C TYR A 28 -0.01 -10.85 4.94
N ASN A 29 -0.92 -11.75 5.32
CA ASN A 29 -1.71 -12.53 4.37
C ASN A 29 -2.71 -11.65 3.61
N GLY A 30 -3.39 -10.73 4.30
CA GLY A 30 -4.34 -9.81 3.70
C GLY A 30 -3.68 -8.93 2.64
N ASN A 31 -2.48 -8.44 2.91
CA ASN A 31 -1.77 -7.60 1.95
C ASN A 31 -1.36 -8.37 0.68
N LEU A 32 -0.78 -9.57 0.84
CA LEU A 32 -0.39 -10.41 -0.28
C LEU A 32 -1.59 -10.97 -1.06
N HIS A 33 -2.71 -11.22 -0.39
CA HIS A 33 -3.96 -11.60 -1.03
C HIS A 33 -4.43 -10.51 -2.00
N MET A 34 -4.46 -9.24 -1.55
CA MET A 34 -4.87 -8.14 -2.41
C MET A 34 -3.93 -7.94 -3.61
N HIS A 35 -2.62 -8.06 -3.40
CA HIS A 35 -1.65 -8.06 -4.50
C HIS A 35 -1.96 -9.15 -5.54
N ARG A 36 -2.28 -10.37 -5.09
CA ARG A 36 -2.69 -11.47 -5.97
C ARG A 36 -3.98 -11.16 -6.73
N VAL A 37 -5.00 -10.62 -6.05
CA VAL A 37 -6.28 -10.24 -6.66
C VAL A 37 -6.07 -9.24 -7.79
N PHE A 38 -5.33 -8.16 -7.54
CA PHE A 38 -5.03 -7.15 -8.56
C PHE A 38 -4.21 -7.72 -9.72
N GLY A 39 -3.21 -8.56 -9.44
CA GLY A 39 -2.43 -9.26 -10.47
C GLY A 39 -3.27 -10.17 -11.36
N THR A 40 -4.17 -10.95 -10.77
CA THR A 40 -5.11 -11.81 -11.53
C THR A 40 -6.05 -10.98 -12.40
N CYS A 41 -6.56 -9.86 -11.90
CA CYS A 41 -7.41 -8.97 -12.69
C CYS A 41 -6.66 -8.23 -13.80
N ALA A 42 -5.40 -7.85 -13.57
CA ALA A 42 -4.53 -7.28 -14.60
C ALA A 42 -4.25 -8.29 -15.73
N ALA A 43 -4.03 -9.56 -15.39
CA ALA A 43 -3.85 -10.63 -16.37
C ALA A 43 -5.13 -10.91 -17.17
N TYR A 44 -6.30 -10.82 -16.51
CA TYR A 44 -7.60 -11.03 -17.17
C TYR A 44 -7.99 -9.85 -18.08
N PHE A 45 -7.67 -8.61 -17.71
CA PHE A 45 -7.90 -7.40 -18.51
C PHE A 45 -6.59 -6.72 -18.93
N PRO A 46 -5.83 -7.29 -19.88
CA PRO A 46 -4.49 -6.81 -20.22
C PRO A 46 -4.50 -5.36 -20.75
N THR A 47 -5.56 -4.94 -21.45
CA THR A 47 -5.72 -3.56 -21.95
C THR A 47 -6.00 -2.52 -20.85
N ARG A 48 -6.31 -2.98 -19.62
CA ARG A 48 -6.55 -2.15 -18.44
C ARG A 48 -5.61 -2.53 -17.29
N ALA A 49 -4.54 -3.29 -17.55
CA ALA A 49 -3.64 -3.80 -16.52
C ALA A 49 -3.09 -2.70 -15.61
N ASP A 50 -2.71 -1.55 -16.18
CA ASP A 50 -2.21 -0.42 -15.40
C ASP A 50 -3.20 0.10 -14.36
N VAL A 51 -4.52 0.05 -14.62
CA VAL A 51 -5.53 0.47 -13.63
C VAL A 51 -5.44 -0.40 -12.38
N PHE A 52 -5.22 -1.71 -12.56
CA PHE A 52 -5.05 -2.64 -11.45
C PHE A 52 -3.70 -2.46 -10.76
N PHE A 53 -2.63 -2.12 -11.48
CA PHE A 53 -1.33 -1.82 -10.86
C PHE A 53 -1.37 -0.53 -10.04
N PHE A 54 -2.06 0.51 -10.51
CA PHE A 54 -2.32 1.72 -9.70
C PHE A 54 -3.17 1.38 -8.47
N ALA A 55 -4.25 0.62 -8.64
CA ALA A 55 -5.12 0.23 -7.52
C ALA A 55 -4.38 -0.61 -6.48
N ASP A 56 -3.56 -1.57 -6.92
CA ASP A 56 -2.69 -2.35 -6.04
C ASP A 56 -1.72 -1.43 -5.30
N TYR A 57 -0.94 -0.61 -6.00
CA TYR A 57 0.01 0.28 -5.35
C TYR A 57 -0.65 1.21 -4.32
N PHE A 58 -1.82 1.78 -4.64
CA PHE A 58 -2.56 2.63 -3.71
C PHE A 58 -2.98 1.85 -2.46
N TRP A 59 -3.51 0.64 -2.66
CA TRP A 59 -3.85 -0.25 -1.56
C TRP A 59 -2.64 -0.60 -0.70
N GLN A 60 -1.52 -1.00 -1.32
CA GLN A 60 -0.29 -1.38 -0.64
C GLN A 60 0.21 -0.25 0.26
N VAL A 61 0.28 0.98 -0.25
CA VAL A 61 0.76 2.13 0.52
C VAL A 61 -0.22 2.52 1.63
N ASP A 62 -1.53 2.54 1.36
CA ASP A 62 -2.55 2.85 2.38
C ASP A 62 -2.54 1.81 3.53
N ASN A 63 -2.12 0.57 3.27
CA ASN A 63 -2.01 -0.51 4.26
C ASN A 63 -0.58 -0.80 4.74
N LEU A 64 0.38 0.04 4.34
CA LEU A 64 1.79 -0.12 4.66
C LEU A 64 2.07 -0.13 6.19
N PRO A 65 1.40 0.69 7.04
CA PRO A 65 1.62 0.65 8.48
C PRO A 65 1.47 -0.74 9.10
N TYR A 66 0.45 -1.49 8.68
CA TYR A 66 0.18 -2.84 9.16
C TYR A 66 1.17 -3.86 8.57
N SER A 67 1.52 -3.67 7.29
CA SER A 67 2.41 -4.58 6.56
C SER A 67 3.86 -4.51 7.06
N LEU A 68 4.34 -3.31 7.43
CA LEU A 68 5.67 -3.12 8.01
C LEU A 68 5.78 -3.78 9.38
N VAL A 69 4.79 -3.55 10.25
CA VAL A 69 4.74 -4.21 11.57
C VAL A 69 4.65 -5.72 11.40
N ALA A 70 3.77 -6.20 10.52
CA ALA A 70 3.62 -7.62 10.25
C ALA A 70 4.92 -8.27 9.77
N THR A 71 5.63 -7.63 8.84
CA THR A 71 6.92 -8.09 8.32
C THR A 71 7.96 -8.18 9.43
N ARG A 72 8.05 -7.14 10.28
CA ARG A 72 8.97 -7.13 11.43
C ARG A 72 8.66 -8.24 12.42
N VAL A 73 7.40 -8.36 12.84
CA VAL A 73 6.95 -9.39 13.79
C VAL A 73 7.22 -10.80 13.26
N LEU A 74 6.91 -11.06 11.98
CA LEU A 74 7.11 -12.37 11.37
C LEU A 74 8.58 -12.70 11.15
N ARG A 75 9.42 -11.71 10.81
CA ARG A 75 10.87 -11.91 10.71
C ARG A 75 11.45 -12.43 12.02
N ASP A 76 10.98 -11.91 13.15
CA ASP A 76 11.51 -12.26 14.47
C ASP A 76 10.77 -13.46 15.11
N ALA A 77 9.71 -13.98 14.46
CA ALA A 77 8.93 -15.12 14.91
C ALA A 77 9.65 -16.47 14.70
N PRO A 78 9.26 -17.54 15.43
CA PRO A 78 9.77 -18.89 15.18
C PRO A 78 9.55 -19.33 13.73
N GLU A 79 10.46 -20.16 13.20
CA GLU A 79 10.37 -20.67 11.83
C GLU A 79 9.05 -21.40 11.56
N SER A 80 8.54 -22.17 12.52
CA SER A 80 7.23 -22.83 12.42
C SER A 80 6.09 -21.84 12.19
N THR A 81 6.15 -20.66 12.82
CA THR A 81 5.16 -19.59 12.64
C THR A 81 5.27 -18.97 11.25
N ARG A 82 6.49 -18.71 10.77
CA ARG A 82 6.71 -18.19 9.41
C ARG A 82 6.20 -19.16 8.34
N GLN A 83 6.47 -20.45 8.52
CA GLN A 83 5.99 -21.50 7.63
C GLN A 83 4.47 -21.62 7.65
N ALA A 84 3.85 -21.56 8.83
CA ALA A 84 2.39 -21.57 8.97
C ALA A 84 1.76 -20.35 8.27
N ALA A 85 2.35 -19.16 8.41
CA ALA A 85 1.89 -17.95 7.72
C ALA A 85 1.97 -18.12 6.19
N ALA A 86 3.10 -18.60 5.68
CA ALA A 86 3.29 -18.85 4.25
C ALA A 86 2.32 -19.91 3.70
N ALA A 87 2.08 -21.00 4.44
CA ALA A 87 1.13 -22.03 4.07
C ALA A 87 -0.32 -21.51 4.08
N SER A 88 -0.67 -20.69 5.06
CA SER A 88 -1.98 -20.02 5.14
C SER A 88 -2.20 -19.08 3.95
N ARG A 89 -1.19 -18.28 3.59
CA ARG A 89 -1.23 -17.42 2.40
C ARG A 89 -1.50 -18.23 1.14
N GLU A 90 -0.70 -19.27 0.92
CA GLU A 90 -0.78 -20.12 -0.26
C GLU A 90 -2.17 -20.79 -0.37
N LYS A 91 -2.74 -21.21 0.76
CA LYS A 91 -4.12 -21.71 0.82
C LYS A 91 -5.12 -20.65 0.35
N GLN A 92 -5.06 -19.42 0.89
CA GLN A 92 -5.97 -18.34 0.51
C GLN A 92 -5.85 -17.95 -0.97
N SER A 93 -4.63 -17.91 -1.52
CA SER A 93 -4.42 -17.65 -2.96
C SER A 93 -5.07 -18.71 -3.84
N ARG A 94 -4.92 -20.00 -3.50
CA ARG A 94 -5.57 -21.09 -4.24
C ARG A 94 -7.09 -21.05 -4.13
N GLU A 95 -7.62 -20.72 -2.97
CA GLU A 95 -9.07 -20.57 -2.75
C GLU A 95 -9.63 -19.44 -3.63
N PHE A 96 -8.95 -18.29 -3.69
CA PHE A 96 -9.31 -17.20 -4.58
C PHE A 96 -9.25 -17.61 -6.06
N ASP A 97 -8.13 -18.18 -6.52
CA ASP A 97 -7.96 -18.57 -7.92
C ASP A 97 -9.04 -19.58 -8.34
N THR A 98 -9.37 -20.53 -7.45
CA THR A 98 -10.45 -21.51 -7.67
C THR A 98 -11.82 -20.84 -7.74
N ALA A 99 -12.12 -19.92 -6.84
CA ALA A 99 -13.38 -19.20 -6.82
C ALA A 99 -13.53 -18.31 -8.07
N PHE A 100 -12.46 -17.61 -8.46
CA PHE A 100 -12.43 -16.74 -9.62
C PHE A 100 -12.57 -17.52 -10.94
N ALA A 101 -11.92 -18.70 -11.05
CA ALA A 101 -12.04 -19.56 -12.22
C ALA A 101 -13.44 -20.13 -12.44
N ARG A 102 -14.23 -20.30 -11.35
CA ARG A 102 -15.62 -20.77 -11.40
C ARG A 102 -16.62 -19.72 -11.89
N LEU A 103 -16.25 -18.44 -11.90
CA LEU A 103 -17.10 -17.38 -12.42
C LEU A 103 -17.19 -17.44 -13.95
N ASP A 104 -18.32 -17.02 -14.49
CA ASP A 104 -18.44 -16.71 -15.92
C ASP A 104 -17.71 -15.38 -16.24
N ASP A 105 -17.61 -15.03 -17.53
CA ASP A 105 -16.88 -13.83 -17.95
C ASP A 105 -17.47 -12.55 -17.34
N ALA A 106 -18.79 -12.47 -17.26
CA ALA A 106 -19.49 -11.35 -16.65
C ALA A 106 -19.24 -11.27 -15.13
N GLY A 107 -19.17 -12.42 -14.45
CA GLY A 107 -18.83 -12.56 -13.05
C GLY A 107 -17.40 -12.11 -12.76
N ARG A 108 -16.43 -12.58 -13.55
CA ARG A 108 -15.02 -12.15 -13.46
C ARG A 108 -14.88 -10.64 -13.68
N ALA A 109 -15.58 -10.09 -14.68
CA ALA A 109 -15.58 -8.66 -14.95
C ALA A 109 -16.10 -7.84 -13.77
N ARG A 110 -17.23 -8.25 -13.18
CA ARG A 110 -17.81 -7.60 -12.00
C ARG A 110 -16.89 -7.68 -10.79
N ALA A 111 -16.29 -8.85 -10.53
CA ALA A 111 -15.36 -9.04 -9.42
C ALA A 111 -14.13 -8.12 -9.54
N CYS A 112 -13.52 -8.04 -10.72
CA CYS A 112 -12.38 -7.14 -10.92
C CYS A 112 -12.77 -5.66 -10.80
N GLN A 113 -13.94 -5.28 -11.32
CA GLN A 113 -14.41 -3.89 -11.20
C GLN A 113 -14.72 -3.52 -9.74
N SER A 114 -15.23 -4.44 -8.92
CA SER A 114 -15.51 -4.16 -7.51
C SER A 114 -14.24 -3.85 -6.72
N PHE A 115 -13.14 -4.56 -6.97
CA PHE A 115 -11.87 -4.32 -6.26
C PHE A 115 -11.23 -2.97 -6.58
N VAL A 116 -11.35 -2.47 -7.82
CA VAL A 116 -10.88 -1.12 -8.18
C VAL A 116 -11.72 -0.02 -7.53
N SER A 117 -13.00 -0.28 -7.29
CA SER A 117 -13.91 0.67 -6.63
C SER A 117 -13.95 0.56 -5.11
N ALA A 118 -13.43 -0.54 -4.55
CA ALA A 118 -13.48 -0.80 -3.12
C ALA A 118 -12.55 0.19 -2.40
N LYS A 119 -13.12 0.95 -1.47
CA LYS A 119 -12.38 1.78 -0.51
C LYS A 119 -12.04 1.02 0.77
N GLU A 120 -12.01 -0.31 0.69
CA GLU A 120 -11.68 -1.10 1.86
C GLU A 120 -10.24 -0.79 2.29
N SER A 121 -9.89 -1.15 3.52
CA SER A 121 -8.52 -1.14 4.02
C SER A 121 -8.42 -2.26 5.05
N PHE A 122 -7.21 -2.64 5.42
CA PHE A 122 -6.99 -3.60 6.49
C PHE A 122 -7.72 -3.18 7.77
N LYS A 123 -7.69 -1.88 8.11
CA LYS A 123 -8.41 -1.34 9.28
C LYS A 123 -9.92 -1.55 9.23
N THR A 124 -10.53 -1.54 8.04
CA THR A 124 -11.98 -1.76 7.91
C THR A 124 -12.35 -3.24 7.89
N ILE A 125 -11.45 -4.10 7.39
CA ILE A 125 -11.68 -5.54 7.27
C ILE A 125 -11.35 -6.27 8.58
N ALA A 126 -10.33 -5.81 9.31
CA ALA A 126 -9.77 -6.43 10.50
C ALA A 126 -9.46 -5.35 11.57
N PRO A 127 -10.50 -4.70 12.13
CA PRO A 127 -10.33 -3.56 13.04
C PRO A 127 -9.62 -3.94 14.35
N ASP A 128 -9.86 -5.15 14.86
CA ASP A 128 -9.25 -5.63 16.11
C ASP A 128 -7.75 -5.85 15.93
N GLU A 129 -7.34 -6.53 14.85
CA GLU A 129 -5.93 -6.71 14.48
C GLU A 129 -5.26 -5.38 14.20
N ALA A 130 -5.92 -4.47 13.48
CA ALA A 130 -5.41 -3.13 13.22
C ALA A 130 -5.15 -2.35 14.52
N SER A 131 -6.01 -2.50 15.54
CA SER A 131 -5.84 -1.86 16.85
C SER A 131 -4.62 -2.39 17.61
N VAL A 132 -4.24 -3.65 17.40
CA VAL A 132 -3.04 -4.27 17.98
C VAL A 132 -1.77 -3.80 17.27
N LEU A 133 -1.81 -3.67 15.95
CA LEU A 133 -0.63 -3.35 15.14
C LEU A 133 -0.31 -1.85 15.11
N ALA A 134 -1.32 -0.98 15.13
CA ALA A 134 -1.13 0.47 14.97
C ALA A 134 -0.18 1.07 16.01
N PRO A 135 -0.27 0.78 17.34
CA PRO A 135 0.66 1.35 18.32
C PRO A 135 2.14 0.99 18.06
N LEU A 136 2.40 -0.20 17.50
CA LEU A 136 3.76 -0.63 17.18
C LEU A 136 4.34 0.17 16.01
N PHE A 137 3.52 0.44 14.99
CA PHE A 137 3.89 1.36 13.92
C PHE A 137 4.17 2.77 14.46
N GLU A 138 3.25 3.32 15.27
CA GLU A 138 3.37 4.67 15.84
C GLU A 138 4.57 4.81 16.79
N SER A 139 5.08 3.72 17.36
CA SER A 139 6.27 3.75 18.20
C SER A 139 7.60 3.74 17.41
N SER A 140 7.58 3.38 16.12
CA SER A 140 8.78 3.15 15.32
C SER A 140 9.05 4.29 14.33
N SER A 141 10.02 5.16 14.60
CA SER A 141 10.39 6.28 13.71
C SER A 141 10.80 5.81 12.32
N GLU A 142 11.57 4.73 12.23
CA GLU A 142 11.98 4.11 10.96
C GLU A 142 10.77 3.77 10.06
N MET A 143 9.73 3.16 10.64
CA MET A 143 8.53 2.76 9.88
C MET A 143 7.70 3.97 9.48
N ARG A 144 7.62 5.01 10.34
CA ARG A 144 6.94 6.25 10.01
C ARG A 144 7.65 7.00 8.88
N ILE A 145 8.99 7.03 8.88
CA ILE A 145 9.80 7.60 7.80
C ILE A 145 9.57 6.82 6.50
N GLU A 146 9.58 5.48 6.55
CA GLU A 146 9.29 4.64 5.39
C GLU A 146 7.89 4.92 4.83
N LYS A 147 6.88 5.01 5.70
CA LYS A 147 5.51 5.37 5.30
C LYS A 147 5.41 6.76 4.69
N ARG A 148 6.04 7.77 5.31
CA ARG A 148 6.06 9.15 4.81
C ARG A 148 6.66 9.23 3.41
N ASN A 149 7.79 8.54 3.17
CA ASN A 149 8.43 8.52 1.87
C ASN A 149 7.54 7.81 0.83
N ALA A 150 6.90 6.70 1.20
CA ALA A 150 5.91 6.03 0.35
C ALA A 150 4.69 6.93 0.04
N ASP A 151 4.26 7.76 0.99
CA ASP A 151 3.18 8.73 0.81
C ASP A 151 3.52 9.85 -0.16
N PHE A 152 4.78 10.33 -0.16
CA PHE A 152 5.24 11.28 -1.18
C PHE A 152 5.13 10.68 -2.58
N THR A 153 5.59 9.44 -2.76
CA THR A 153 5.43 8.72 -4.03
C THR A 153 3.96 8.53 -4.38
N LEU A 154 3.12 8.12 -3.41
CA LEU A 154 1.68 7.93 -3.61
C LEU A 154 0.97 9.21 -4.02
N GLY A 155 1.29 10.34 -3.38
CA GLY A 155 0.74 11.65 -3.70
C GLY A 155 1.07 12.05 -5.14
N CYS A 156 2.33 11.89 -5.55
CA CYS A 156 2.75 12.08 -6.94
C CYS A 156 1.98 11.15 -7.90
N MET A 157 1.87 9.86 -7.58
CA MET A 157 1.18 8.87 -8.41
C MET A 157 -0.31 9.20 -8.58
N LYS A 158 -1.00 9.56 -7.49
CA LYS A 158 -2.39 10.00 -7.51
C LYS A 158 -2.55 11.26 -8.37
N ARG A 159 -1.63 12.22 -8.27
CA ARG A 159 -1.65 13.43 -9.10
C ARG A 159 -1.44 13.12 -10.58
N LEU A 160 -0.43 12.33 -10.93
CA LEU A 160 -0.16 11.92 -12.31
C LEU A 160 -1.37 11.17 -12.90
N TYR A 161 -1.98 10.28 -12.11
CA TYR A 161 -3.20 9.59 -12.51
C TYR A 161 -4.37 10.57 -12.72
N GLN A 162 -4.58 11.55 -11.85
CA GLN A 162 -5.64 12.55 -12.02
C GLN A 162 -5.47 13.39 -13.31
N ILE A 163 -4.23 13.73 -13.68
CA ILE A 163 -3.95 14.54 -14.88
C ILE A 163 -3.82 13.73 -16.17
N GLY A 164 -4.08 12.42 -16.14
CA GLY A 164 -4.19 11.59 -17.34
C GLY A 164 -3.03 10.62 -17.61
N SER A 165 -2.00 10.55 -16.75
CA SER A 165 -1.00 9.49 -16.85
C SER A 165 -1.63 8.14 -16.53
N ARG A 166 -1.54 7.18 -17.45
CA ARG A 166 -2.16 5.85 -17.32
C ARG A 166 -1.15 4.70 -17.38
N VAL A 167 0.13 4.98 -17.58
CA VAL A 167 1.17 3.94 -17.60
C VAL A 167 1.81 3.87 -16.21
N PHE A 168 1.50 2.82 -15.46
CA PHE A 168 1.88 2.66 -14.06
C PHE A 168 3.40 2.72 -13.88
N GLY A 169 4.14 1.89 -14.63
CA GLY A 169 5.60 1.81 -14.49
C GLY A 169 6.28 3.15 -14.72
N LYS A 170 5.86 3.90 -15.74
CA LYS A 170 6.39 5.24 -16.03
C LYS A 170 6.06 6.25 -14.93
N ALA A 171 4.83 6.26 -14.47
CA ALA A 171 4.43 7.13 -13.36
C ALA A 171 5.24 6.81 -12.09
N LYS A 172 5.42 5.52 -11.78
CA LYS A 172 6.17 5.06 -10.61
C LYS A 172 7.62 5.49 -10.66
N THR A 173 8.31 5.30 -11.79
CA THR A 173 9.70 5.74 -11.97
C THR A 173 9.86 7.25 -11.75
N VAL A 174 8.97 8.05 -12.35
CA VAL A 174 9.00 9.51 -12.17
C VAL A 174 8.78 9.86 -10.70
N CYS A 175 7.75 9.31 -10.06
CA CYS A 175 7.42 9.62 -8.68
C CYS A 175 8.47 9.13 -7.66
N ASP A 176 9.14 8.02 -7.94
CA ASP A 176 10.28 7.54 -7.14
C ASP A 176 11.46 8.49 -7.26
N CYS A 177 11.78 8.94 -8.47
CA CYS A 177 12.82 9.96 -8.69
C CYS A 177 12.50 11.26 -7.94
N GLN A 178 11.24 11.71 -8.00
CA GLN A 178 10.81 12.91 -7.27
C GLN A 178 10.92 12.76 -5.76
N THR A 179 10.47 11.62 -5.24
CA THR A 179 10.58 11.28 -3.80
C THR A 179 12.04 11.27 -3.38
N LYS A 180 12.91 10.64 -4.18
CA LYS A 180 14.35 10.60 -3.94
C LYS A 180 14.97 12.00 -3.91
N ALA A 181 14.62 12.85 -4.89
CA ALA A 181 15.11 14.23 -4.93
C ALA A 181 14.70 15.03 -3.67
N ILE A 182 13.49 14.80 -3.15
CA ILE A 182 13.04 15.41 -1.89
C ILE A 182 13.87 14.89 -0.72
N THR A 183 13.98 13.56 -0.58
CA THR A 183 14.62 12.91 0.58
C THR A 183 16.15 13.05 0.60
N ASP A 184 16.79 13.26 -0.56
CA ASP A 184 18.24 13.48 -0.64
C ASP A 184 18.65 14.90 -0.19
N HIS A 185 17.71 15.86 -0.20
CA HIS A 185 17.99 17.27 0.07
C HIS A 185 17.43 17.77 1.40
N ALA A 186 16.55 17.02 2.06
CA ALA A 186 15.92 17.37 3.32
C ALA A 186 16.24 16.34 4.40
N SER A 187 16.45 16.80 5.63
CA SER A 187 16.48 15.93 6.81
C SER A 187 15.09 15.39 7.14
N ASP A 188 15.03 14.27 7.85
CA ASP A 188 13.76 13.70 8.31
C ASP A 188 12.93 14.68 9.15
N ALA A 189 13.59 15.51 9.98
CA ALA A 189 12.92 16.52 10.79
C ALA A 189 12.29 17.63 9.94
N GLU A 190 12.96 18.06 8.87
CA GLU A 190 12.41 19.06 7.93
C GLU A 190 11.20 18.51 7.16
N LEU A 191 11.25 17.23 6.79
CA LEU A 191 10.16 16.55 6.11
C LEU A 191 8.97 16.30 7.03
N ASP A 192 9.19 15.93 8.29
CA ASP A 192 8.13 15.78 9.29
C ASP A 192 7.46 17.12 9.57
N GLN A 193 8.24 18.20 9.75
CA GLN A 193 7.69 19.54 9.90
C GLN A 193 6.88 19.95 8.68
N TRP A 194 7.35 19.64 7.47
CA TRP A 194 6.61 19.95 6.25
C TRP A 194 5.26 19.22 6.19
N VAL A 195 5.23 17.92 6.54
CA VAL A 195 3.98 17.14 6.59
C VAL A 195 3.02 17.73 7.63
N ASP A 196 3.52 18.12 8.80
CA ASP A 196 2.73 18.76 9.84
C ASP A 196 2.15 20.11 9.39
N ASP A 197 2.96 20.94 8.72
CA ASP A 197 2.54 22.23 8.18
C ASP A 197 1.43 22.07 7.13
N LEU A 198 1.52 21.05 6.26
CA LEU A 198 0.48 20.75 5.27
C LEU A 198 -0.85 20.34 5.92
N ALA A 199 -0.80 19.65 7.06
CA ALA A 199 -1.99 19.19 7.77
C ALA A 199 -2.69 20.34 8.51
N HIS A 200 -1.92 21.24 9.12
CA HIS A 200 -2.46 22.27 10.03
C HIS A 200 -2.58 23.66 9.40
N ASN A 201 -1.79 23.96 8.36
CA ASN A 201 -1.76 25.28 7.70
C ASN A 201 -1.92 25.16 6.18
N PRO A 202 -3.06 24.64 5.67
CA PRO A 202 -3.31 24.55 4.24
C PRO A 202 -3.33 25.96 3.63
N GLY A 203 -2.36 26.26 2.76
CA GLY A 203 -2.17 27.59 2.15
C GLY A 203 -0.78 28.18 2.33
N ASN A 204 0.08 27.58 3.16
CA ASN A 204 1.45 28.04 3.35
C ASN A 204 2.47 27.48 2.34
N GLU A 205 1.99 27.24 1.12
CA GLU A 205 2.75 26.61 0.03
C GLU A 205 3.97 27.48 -0.34
N VAL A 206 3.83 28.81 -0.29
CA VAL A 206 4.91 29.75 -0.61
C VAL A 206 6.06 29.67 0.39
N GLU A 207 5.77 29.57 1.69
CA GLU A 207 6.80 29.44 2.73
C GLU A 207 7.49 28.08 2.68
N THR A 208 6.74 27.02 2.36
CA THR A 208 7.33 25.70 2.11
C THR A 208 8.27 25.74 0.91
N LEU A 209 7.82 26.33 -0.20
CA LEU A 209 8.61 26.43 -1.42
C LEU A 209 9.86 27.28 -1.22
N SER A 210 9.87 28.25 -0.31
CA SER A 210 11.04 29.09 -0.04
C SER A 210 12.12 28.42 0.81
N ARG A 211 11.86 27.25 1.40
CA ARG A 211 12.85 26.51 2.21
C ARG A 211 14.08 26.13 1.36
N PRO A 212 15.32 26.28 1.89
CA PRO A 212 16.53 25.99 1.12
C PRO A 212 16.60 24.58 0.55
N TRP A 213 16.19 23.57 1.33
CA TRP A 213 16.15 22.18 0.87
C TRP A 213 15.12 21.98 -0.25
N MET A 214 13.96 22.65 -0.17
CA MET A 214 12.91 22.54 -1.19
C MET A 214 13.38 23.17 -2.51
N GLN A 215 14.10 24.29 -2.44
CA GLN A 215 14.72 24.90 -3.62
C GLN A 215 15.78 24.00 -4.27
N GLN A 216 16.53 23.22 -3.49
CA GLN A 216 17.45 22.22 -4.01
C GLN A 216 16.70 21.05 -4.65
N ALA A 217 15.69 20.51 -3.96
CA ALA A 217 14.83 19.46 -4.48
C ALA A 217 14.20 19.88 -5.82
N ILE A 218 13.60 21.07 -5.92
CA ILE A 218 13.00 21.60 -7.16
C ILE A 218 13.99 21.61 -8.33
N ARG A 219 15.26 21.98 -8.09
CA ARG A 219 16.29 21.92 -9.13
C ARG A 219 16.52 20.48 -9.61
N ALA A 220 16.61 19.53 -8.68
CA ALA A 220 16.77 18.12 -8.99
C ALA A 220 15.52 17.50 -9.66
N LEU A 221 14.31 17.94 -9.32
CA LEU A 221 13.05 17.46 -9.90
C LEU A 221 12.99 17.65 -11.42
N SER A 222 13.65 18.68 -11.95
CA SER A 222 13.71 18.92 -13.40
C SER A 222 14.34 17.75 -14.18
N ALA A 223 15.29 17.02 -13.57
CA ALA A 223 15.91 15.84 -14.15
C ALA A 223 14.95 14.63 -14.18
N CYS A 224 14.08 14.49 -13.18
CA CYS A 224 13.10 13.39 -13.11
C CYS A 224 12.04 13.47 -14.22
N MET A 225 11.78 14.67 -14.75
CA MET A 225 10.78 14.91 -15.80
C MET A 225 11.40 14.89 -17.22
N ALA A 226 12.73 14.83 -17.33
CA ALA A 226 13.46 14.84 -18.60
C ALA A 226 13.32 13.51 -19.38
N GLU A 227 12.94 12.42 -18.70
CA GLU A 227 12.46 11.19 -19.33
C GLU A 227 11.02 11.41 -19.82
N LYS A 228 10.91 12.09 -20.96
CA LYS A 228 9.63 12.33 -21.65
C LYS A 228 8.82 11.04 -21.83
N PRO A 229 7.48 11.10 -21.76
CA PRO A 229 6.59 10.03 -22.22
C PRO A 229 6.89 9.62 -23.66
#